data_AF-A0A387BE22-F1
#
_entry.id   AF-A0A387BE22-F1
#
_cell.length_a   1.000
_cell.length_b   1.000
_cell.length_c   1.000
_cell.angle_alpha   90.00
_cell.angle_beta   90.00
_cell.angle_gamma   90.00
#
_symmetry.space_group_name_H-M   'P 1'
#
loop_
_entity.id
_entity.type
_entity.pdbx_description
1 polymer ?
#
loop_
_entity_poly.entity_id
_entity_poly.type
_entity_poly.pdbx_seq_one_letter_code
_entity_poly.pdbx_strand_id
1 'polypeptide(L)'
;MRVHGFDPEAGGYRVVFPTAATFTEPAGVFLVVDDAGSPVGCGGIRMLDPERAEVKHLFLRDAVRGRGWGRLLLAELERRAVLLGASTAVLDTNDSLEAAGSLYRTSGYREVPPYNDNPNATLWFEKPLG
;
A
#
# COMPACT_ATOMS: atom_id res chain seq x y z
N MET A 1 20.45 14.94 6.27
CA MET A 1 19.67 13.71 6.49
C MET A 1 19.49 13.04 5.14
N ARG A 2 20.25 11.98 4.84
CA ARG A 2 20.12 11.24 3.57
C ARG A 2 19.08 10.15 3.78
N VAL A 3 17.96 10.23 3.06
CA VAL A 3 17.06 9.10 2.89
C VAL A 3 17.76 8.16 1.93
N HIS A 4 18.17 6.98 2.40
CA HIS A 4 18.57 5.91 1.50
C HIS A 4 17.31 5.51 0.73
N GLY A 5 17.25 5.87 -0.56
CA GLY A 5 16.22 5.34 -1.44
C GLY A 5 16.33 3.82 -1.47
N PHE A 6 15.18 3.17 -1.64
CA PHE A 6 15.14 1.74 -1.92
C PHE A 6 15.98 1.45 -3.17
N ASP A 7 17.02 0.65 -3.03
CA ASP A 7 17.86 0.22 -4.15
C ASP A 7 17.32 -1.13 -4.67
N PRO A 8 16.60 -1.15 -5.81
CA PRO A 8 16.08 -2.39 -6.37
C PRO A 8 17.18 -3.34 -6.88
N GLU A 9 18.41 -2.84 -7.07
CA GLU A 9 19.57 -3.61 -7.52
C GLU A 9 20.39 -4.17 -6.33
N ALA A 10 20.07 -3.77 -5.10
CA ALA A 10 20.68 -4.31 -3.88
C ALA A 10 20.13 -5.70 -3.54
N GLY A 11 20.32 -6.65 -4.47
CA GLY A 11 20.35 -8.10 -4.22
C GLY A 11 19.04 -8.73 -3.76
N GLY A 12 18.19 -9.12 -4.71
CA GLY A 12 17.08 -10.08 -4.48
C GLY A 12 15.68 -9.56 -4.79
N TYR A 13 15.54 -8.29 -5.20
CA TYR A 13 14.24 -7.73 -5.57
C TYR A 13 13.64 -8.48 -6.77
N ARG A 14 12.55 -9.22 -6.54
CA ARG A 14 11.85 -9.93 -7.60
C ARG A 14 10.68 -9.10 -8.09
N VAL A 15 10.73 -8.69 -9.36
CA VAL A 15 9.60 -8.03 -10.02
C VAL A 15 8.51 -9.06 -10.31
N VAL A 16 7.34 -8.85 -9.70
CA VAL A 16 6.13 -9.60 -9.99
C VAL A 16 5.13 -8.62 -10.58
N PHE A 17 4.71 -8.86 -11.82
CA PHE A 17 3.70 -8.03 -12.48
C PHE A 17 2.31 -8.61 -12.22
N PRO A 18 1.46 -7.95 -11.41
CA PRO A 18 0.07 -8.35 -11.29
C PRO A 18 -0.68 -8.05 -12.59
N THR A 19 -1.78 -8.75 -12.83
CA THR A 19 -2.70 -8.40 -13.91
C THR A 19 -3.50 -7.16 -13.52
N ALA A 20 -3.78 -6.27 -14.48
CA ALA A 20 -4.59 -5.07 -14.22
C ALA A 20 -5.96 -5.40 -13.62
N ALA A 21 -6.54 -6.54 -14.01
CA ALA A 21 -7.82 -7.04 -13.50
C ALA A 21 -7.86 -7.24 -11.97
N THR A 22 -6.69 -7.38 -11.33
CA THR A 22 -6.58 -7.51 -9.87
C THR A 22 -6.89 -6.19 -9.14
N PHE A 23 -6.87 -5.06 -9.85
CA PHE A 23 -7.12 -3.72 -9.31
C PHE A 23 -8.34 -3.04 -9.96
N THR A 24 -9.25 -3.84 -10.51
CA THR A 24 -10.52 -3.36 -11.08
C THR A 24 -11.68 -4.00 -10.34
N GLU A 25 -12.78 -3.26 -10.16
CA GLU A 25 -13.95 -3.79 -9.46
C GLU A 25 -14.51 -5.03 -10.19
N PRO A 26 -14.99 -6.05 -9.45
CA PRO A 26 -15.10 -6.12 -7.99
C PRO A 26 -13.83 -6.63 -7.28
N ALA A 27 -12.78 -6.99 -8.01
CA ALA A 27 -11.58 -7.63 -7.46
C ALA A 27 -10.65 -6.64 -6.73
N GLY A 28 -10.74 -5.35 -7.02
CA GLY A 28 -9.91 -4.32 -6.41
C GLY A 28 -10.17 -2.94 -6.97
N VAL A 29 -9.32 -1.98 -6.61
CA VAL A 29 -9.35 -0.60 -7.13
C VAL A 29 -7.91 -0.12 -7.26
N PHE A 30 -7.61 0.66 -8.30
CA PHE A 30 -6.38 1.44 -8.42
C PHE A 30 -6.70 2.93 -8.44
N LEU A 31 -6.03 3.70 -7.60
CA LEU A 31 -6.19 5.14 -7.49
C LEU A 31 -4.92 5.82 -7.98
N VAL A 32 -5.10 6.88 -8.77
CA VAL A 32 -4.04 7.82 -9.13
C VAL A 32 -4.31 9.12 -8.39
N VAL A 33 -3.25 9.66 -7.81
CA VAL A 33 -3.28 10.92 -7.10
C VAL A 33 -2.78 12.00 -8.06
N ASP A 34 -3.67 12.94 -8.39
CA ASP A 34 -3.44 14.05 -9.31
C ASP A 34 -3.29 15.37 -8.53
N ASP A 35 -2.23 16.12 -8.81
CA ASP A 35 -2.00 17.49 -8.32
C ASP A 35 -2.03 18.43 -9.53
N ALA A 36 -3.15 19.10 -9.75
CA ALA A 36 -3.36 20.08 -10.82
C ALA A 36 -3.03 19.54 -12.25
N GLY A 37 -3.49 18.33 -12.57
CA GLY A 37 -3.25 17.67 -13.86
C GLY A 37 -1.92 16.92 -13.93
N SER A 38 -1.18 16.83 -12.82
CA SER A 38 0.06 16.06 -12.70
C SER A 38 -0.13 14.81 -11.84
N PRO A 39 0.10 13.60 -12.37
CA PRO A 39 0.13 12.38 -11.57
C PRO A 39 1.32 12.37 -10.62
N VAL A 40 1.05 12.50 -9.31
CA VAL A 40 2.08 12.60 -8.26
C VAL A 40 2.12 11.40 -7.32
N GLY A 41 1.17 10.48 -7.43
CA GLY A 41 1.19 9.23 -6.66
C GLY A 41 0.13 8.26 -7.11
N CYS A 42 0.15 7.08 -6.50
CA CYS A 42 -0.84 6.04 -6.72
C CYS A 42 -0.87 5.06 -5.56
N GLY A 43 -1.90 4.23 -5.55
CA GLY A 43 -2.04 3.08 -4.67
C GLY A 43 -3.22 2.24 -5.10
N GLY A 44 -3.20 0.97 -4.74
CA GLY A 44 -4.27 0.04 -5.08
C GLY A 44 -4.67 -0.83 -3.91
N ILE A 45 -5.86 -1.40 -4.02
CA ILE A 45 -6.32 -2.51 -3.19
C ILE A 45 -6.69 -3.69 -4.09
N ARG A 46 -6.50 -4.89 -3.57
CA ARG A 46 -7.09 -6.11 -4.12
C ARG A 46 -7.75 -6.92 -3.03
N MET A 47 -8.86 -7.58 -3.32
CA MET A 47 -9.49 -8.53 -2.40
C MET A 47 -8.65 -9.81 -2.37
N LEU A 48 -8.24 -10.24 -1.18
CA LEU A 48 -7.58 -11.53 -0.97
C LEU A 48 -8.61 -12.64 -0.78
N ASP A 49 -9.70 -12.30 -0.10
CA ASP A 49 -10.83 -13.14 0.25
C ASP A 49 -12.03 -12.22 0.54
N PRO A 50 -13.22 -12.75 0.90
CA PRO A 50 -14.40 -11.92 1.14
C PRO A 50 -14.26 -10.88 2.26
N GLU A 51 -13.32 -11.04 3.18
CA GLU A 51 -13.19 -10.19 4.38
C GLU A 51 -11.95 -9.29 4.34
N ARG A 52 -10.92 -9.66 3.59
CA ARG A 52 -9.62 -8.97 3.59
C ARG A 52 -9.29 -8.33 2.25
N ALA A 53 -9.02 -7.02 2.30
CA ALA A 53 -8.41 -6.28 1.21
C ALA A 53 -6.93 -6.03 1.49
N GLU A 54 -6.08 -6.24 0.50
CA GLU A 54 -4.65 -5.95 0.57
C GLU A 54 -4.31 -4.64 -0.12
N VAL A 55 -3.70 -3.71 0.62
CA VAL A 55 -3.15 -2.47 0.06
C VAL A 55 -1.83 -2.76 -0.64
N LYS A 56 -1.68 -2.33 -1.89
CA LYS A 56 -0.50 -2.52 -2.75
C LYS A 56 -0.12 -1.23 -3.46
N HIS A 57 1.14 -1.17 -3.90
CA HIS A 57 1.65 -0.13 -4.80
C HIS A 57 1.46 1.30 -4.30
N LEU A 58 1.41 1.52 -2.97
CA LEU A 58 1.29 2.86 -2.40
C LEU A 58 2.60 3.62 -2.60
N PHE A 59 2.58 4.62 -3.46
CA PHE A 59 3.74 5.41 -3.85
C PHE A 59 3.37 6.88 -4.04
N LEU A 60 4.26 7.76 -3.61
CA LEU A 60 4.21 9.20 -3.88
C LEU A 60 5.57 9.66 -4.36
N ARG A 61 5.56 10.55 -5.36
CA ARG A 61 6.75 11.28 -5.81
C ARG A 61 7.35 12.05 -4.65
N ASP A 62 8.68 12.12 -4.59
CA ASP A 62 9.41 12.80 -3.53
C ASP A 62 8.98 14.27 -3.35
N ALA A 63 8.70 14.95 -4.47
CA ALA A 63 8.29 16.35 -4.50
C ALA A 63 6.98 16.65 -3.73
N VAL A 64 6.14 15.64 -3.45
CA VAL A 64 4.87 15.82 -2.74
C VAL A 64 4.84 15.13 -1.36
N ARG A 65 5.94 14.53 -0.92
CA ARG A 65 6.03 13.90 0.41
C ARG A 65 5.98 14.94 1.53
N GLY A 66 5.60 14.51 2.73
CA GLY A 66 5.47 15.39 3.90
C GLY A 66 4.23 16.29 3.91
N ARG A 67 3.41 16.27 2.84
CA ARG A 67 2.17 17.08 2.73
C ARG A 67 0.90 16.36 3.20
N GLY A 68 1.03 15.16 3.78
CA GLY A 68 -0.11 14.34 4.23
C GLY A 68 -0.79 13.49 3.14
N TRP A 69 -0.33 13.55 1.89
CA TRP A 69 -0.95 12.87 0.75
C TRP A 69 -0.98 11.35 0.92
N GLY A 70 0.03 10.76 1.56
CA GLY A 70 0.07 9.31 1.80
C GLY A 70 -1.04 8.84 2.73
N ARG A 71 -1.37 9.65 3.75
CA ARG A 71 -2.47 9.36 4.67
C ARG A 71 -3.83 9.51 4.00
N LEU A 72 -4.00 10.54 3.17
CA LEU A 72 -5.23 10.74 2.40
C LEU A 72 -5.48 9.61 1.42
N LEU A 73 -4.45 9.22 0.66
CA LEU A 73 -4.54 8.09 -0.26
C LEU A 73 -4.86 6.78 0.47
N LEU A 74 -4.16 6.49 1.57
CA LEU A 74 -4.41 5.28 2.36
C LEU A 74 -5.86 5.25 2.89
N ALA A 75 -6.36 6.36 3.42
CA ALA A 75 -7.73 6.45 3.91
C ALA A 75 -8.78 6.24 2.80
N GLU A 76 -8.55 6.77 1.59
CA GLU A 76 -9.46 6.52 0.47
C GLU A 76 -9.40 5.05 0.00
N LEU A 77 -8.22 4.42 0.02
CA LEU A 77 -8.08 2.99 -0.27
C LEU A 77 -8.83 2.13 0.76
N GLU A 78 -8.70 2.44 2.06
CA GLU A 78 -9.46 1.79 3.13
C GLU A 78 -10.97 1.94 2.92
N ARG A 79 -11.44 3.15 2.57
CA ARG A 79 -12.86 3.40 2.27
C ARG A 79 -13.35 2.57 1.09
N ARG A 80 -12.55 2.45 0.02
CA ARG A 80 -12.87 1.61 -1.15
C ARG A 80 -12.91 0.12 -0.78
N ALA A 81 -12.03 -0.33 0.11
CA ALA A 81 -12.03 -1.71 0.60
C ALA A 81 -13.33 -2.04 1.33
N VAL A 82 -13.82 -1.15 2.20
CA VAL A 82 -15.13 -1.31 2.87
C VAL A 82 -16.26 -1.39 1.84
N LEU A 83 -16.25 -0.55 0.81
CA LEU A 83 -17.26 -0.60 -0.26
C LEU A 83 -17.23 -1.91 -1.06
N LEU A 84 -16.08 -2.57 -1.14
CA LEU A 84 -15.94 -3.90 -1.75
C LEU A 84 -16.29 -5.05 -0.78
N GLY A 85 -16.66 -4.75 0.46
CA GLY A 85 -17.08 -5.72 1.46
C GLY A 85 -16.00 -6.15 2.45
N ALA A 86 -14.78 -5.59 2.37
CA ALA A 86 -13.72 -5.94 3.31
C ALA A 86 -14.02 -5.39 4.71
N SER A 87 -13.81 -6.22 5.73
CA SER A 87 -13.82 -5.85 7.14
C SER A 87 -12.41 -5.64 7.70
N THR A 88 -11.37 -6.00 6.94
CA THR A 88 -9.97 -5.85 7.35
C THR A 88 -9.10 -5.43 6.16
N ALA A 89 -8.21 -4.47 6.39
CA ALA A 89 -7.13 -4.15 5.48
C ALA A 89 -5.84 -4.81 5.94
N VAL A 90 -5.12 -5.42 5.02
CA VAL A 90 -3.78 -5.98 5.24
C VAL A 90 -2.77 -5.35 4.27
N LEU A 91 -1.50 -5.38 4.62
CA LEU A 91 -0.42 -5.01 3.71
C LEU A 91 0.90 -5.62 4.16
N ASP A 92 1.83 -5.67 3.22
CA ASP A 92 3.23 -6.01 3.46
C ASP A 92 4.14 -4.90 2.94
N THR A 93 5.29 -4.75 3.56
CA THR A 93 6.29 -3.76 3.17
C THR A 93 7.70 -4.22 3.52
N ASN A 94 8.69 -3.48 3.07
CA ASN A 94 10.08 -3.70 3.43
C ASN A 94 10.45 -2.69 4.54
N ASP A 95 11.14 -3.15 5.58
CA ASP A 95 11.61 -2.36 6.73
C ASP A 95 12.55 -1.22 6.33
N SER A 96 13.28 -1.34 5.21
CA SER A 96 14.04 -0.22 4.63
C SER A 96 13.16 0.97 4.21
N LEU A 97 11.85 0.77 3.99
CA LEU A 97 10.88 1.81 3.67
C LEU A 97 10.32 2.45 4.95
N GLU A 98 11.18 3.08 5.74
CA GLU A 98 10.84 3.64 7.06
C GLU A 98 9.61 4.57 7.03
N ALA A 99 9.49 5.40 6.00
CA ALA A 99 8.36 6.31 5.83
C ALA A 99 7.02 5.58 5.63
N ALA A 100 7.03 4.45 4.90
CA ALA A 100 5.85 3.62 4.72
C ALA A 100 5.49 2.91 6.03
N GLY A 101 6.47 2.29 6.70
CA GLY A 101 6.26 1.67 8.02
C GLY A 101 5.70 2.65 9.05
N SER A 102 6.22 3.88 9.09
CA SER A 102 5.69 4.94 9.97
C SER A 102 4.26 5.36 9.61
N LEU A 103 3.96 5.52 8.31
CA LEU A 103 2.61 5.81 7.83
C LEU A 103 1.61 4.75 8.30
N TYR A 104 1.91 3.46 8.17
CA TYR A 104 1.00 2.38 8.56
C TYR A 104 0.77 2.35 10.07
N ARG A 105 1.84 2.35 10.88
CA ARG A 105 1.73 2.35 12.35
C ARG A 105 0.92 3.54 12.85
N THR A 106 1.19 4.74 12.33
CA THR A 106 0.46 5.95 12.72
C THR A 106 -0.96 6.02 12.16
N SER A 107 -1.31 5.17 11.19
CA SER A 107 -2.67 5.05 10.64
C SER A 107 -3.51 3.95 11.31
N GLY A 108 -2.98 3.34 12.38
CA GLY A 108 -3.69 2.35 13.20
C GLY A 108 -3.47 0.91 12.78
N TYR A 109 -2.54 0.65 11.86
CA TYR A 109 -2.15 -0.72 11.53
C TYR A 109 -1.26 -1.30 12.63
N ARG A 110 -1.49 -2.58 12.96
CA ARG A 110 -0.65 -3.36 13.85
C ARG A 110 0.16 -4.38 13.06
N GLU A 111 1.38 -4.63 13.50
CA GLU A 111 2.24 -5.65 12.90
C GLU A 111 1.70 -7.05 13.21
N VAL A 112 1.81 -7.96 12.25
CA VAL A 112 1.31 -9.34 12.32
C VAL A 112 2.32 -10.32 11.71
N PRO A 113 2.19 -11.63 12.00
CA PRO A 113 2.94 -12.64 11.27
C PRO A 113 2.70 -12.57 9.75
N PRO A 114 3.64 -13.04 8.92
CA PRO A 114 3.48 -13.10 7.48
C PRO A 114 2.18 -13.80 7.06
N TYR A 115 1.40 -13.15 6.19
CA TYR A 115 0.19 -13.74 5.60
C TYR A 115 0.36 -14.11 4.12
N ASN A 116 1.53 -13.84 3.54
CA ASN A 116 1.90 -14.18 2.17
C ASN A 116 3.40 -14.48 2.08
N ASP A 117 3.82 -15.05 0.95
CA ASP A 117 5.22 -15.40 0.66
C ASP A 117 5.92 -14.33 -0.19
N ASN A 118 5.58 -13.04 -0.02
CA ASN A 118 6.23 -11.98 -0.80
C ASN A 118 7.73 -11.92 -0.44
N PRO A 119 8.65 -12.25 -1.38
CA PRO A 119 10.08 -12.33 -1.07
C PRO A 119 10.70 -10.95 -0.78
N ASN A 120 10.02 -9.86 -1.14
CA ASN A 120 10.49 -8.50 -0.93
C ASN A 120 10.00 -7.90 0.40
N ALA A 121 9.05 -8.55 1.07
CA ALA A 121 8.49 -8.08 2.33
C ALA A 121 9.31 -8.56 3.52
N THR A 122 9.45 -7.68 4.51
CA THR A 122 10.05 -7.99 5.82
C THR A 122 9.12 -7.60 6.97
N LEU A 123 8.04 -6.86 6.71
CA LEU A 123 7.02 -6.46 7.68
C LEU A 123 5.61 -6.68 7.10
N TRP A 124 4.68 -7.17 7.94
CA TRP A 124 3.28 -7.37 7.60
C TRP A 124 2.40 -6.67 8.62
N PHE A 125 1.30 -6.10 8.14
CA PHE A 125 0.41 -5.26 8.93
C PHE A 125 -1.05 -5.59 8.66
N GLU A 126 -1.89 -5.41 9.67
CA GLU A 126 -3.34 -5.46 9.53
C GLU A 126 -4.04 -4.33 10.30
N LYS A 127 -5.24 -3.99 9.86
CA LYS A 127 -6.14 -3.03 10.49
C LYS A 127 -7.60 -3.44 10.26
N PRO A 128 -8.40 -3.63 11.33
CA PRO A 128 -9.84 -3.74 11.19
C PRO A 128 -10.42 -2.48 10.55
N LEU A 129 -11.30 -2.67 9.58
CA LEU A 129 -12.08 -1.62 8.93
C LEU A 129 -13.45 -1.55 9.62
N GLY A 130 -13.87 -0.33 9.95
CA GLY A 130 -15.12 -0.06 10.67
C GLY A 130 -16.33 0.10 9.75
#